data_AF-A0A7W0AD67-F1
#
_entry.id   AF-A0A7W0AD67-F1
#
_cell.length_a   1.000
_cell.length_b   1.000
_cell.length_c   1.000
_cell.angle_alpha   90.00
_cell.angle_beta   90.00
_cell.angle_gamma   90.00
#
_symmetry.space_group_name_H-M   'P 1'
#
loop_
_entity.id
_entity.type
_entity.pdbx_description
1 polymer ?
#
loop_
_entity_poly.entity_id
_entity_poly.type
_entity_poly.pdbx_seq_one_letter_code
_entity_poly.pdbx_strand_id
1 'polypeptide(L)'
;MRFHQVKELVDWAADYHARLADQYSRMAAAGDNERVRMALEYLTERERKMQNDLLGYLDDGSDHSTVLETWFDDPNDFPHAPVLERLPESANGESVQNVLATALTTHRTLQDLYAHRAELSGGNDERAFFEALASGHEAEVRRIARDMQRLEDY
;
A
#
# COMPACT_ATOMS: atom_id res chain seq x y z
N MET A 1 -9.92 24.37 -6.93
CA MET A 1 -8.45 24.37 -6.90
C MET A 1 -8.05 24.01 -5.48
N ARG A 2 -7.72 22.74 -5.27
CA ARG A 2 -7.26 22.23 -3.98
C ARG A 2 -5.82 21.80 -4.23
N PHE A 3 -4.89 22.66 -3.82
CA PHE A 3 -3.47 22.39 -3.98
C PHE A 3 -3.08 21.35 -2.94
N HIS A 4 -2.46 20.28 -3.39
CA HIS A 4 -1.97 19.22 -2.52
C HIS A 4 -0.45 19.15 -2.61
N GLN A 5 0.20 18.83 -1.50
CA GLN A 5 1.65 18.60 -1.48
C GLN A 5 1.93 17.11 -1.61
N VAL A 6 3.06 16.75 -2.23
CA VAL A 6 3.48 15.33 -2.35
C VAL A 6 3.54 14.65 -0.98
N LYS A 7 3.96 15.37 0.06
CA LYS A 7 3.93 14.87 1.44
C LYS A 7 2.55 14.43 1.93
N GLU A 8 1.47 15.10 1.51
CA GLU A 8 0.10 14.72 1.91
C GLU A 8 -0.31 13.40 1.25
N LEU A 9 0.17 13.14 0.03
CA LEU A 9 -0.05 11.86 -0.64
C LEU A 9 0.73 10.73 0.01
N VAL A 10 1.98 10.98 0.39
CA VAL A 10 2.81 10.00 1.12
C VAL A 10 2.22 9.70 2.49
N ASP A 11 1.74 10.72 3.20
CA ASP A 11 1.05 10.58 4.50
C ASP A 11 -0.24 9.77 4.37
N TRP A 12 -1.07 10.10 3.37
CA TRP A 12 -2.27 9.33 3.06
C TRP A 12 -1.96 7.86 2.73
N ALA A 13 -0.91 7.61 1.95
CA ALA A 13 -0.48 6.25 1.63
C ALA A 13 0.00 5.50 2.87
N ALA A 14 0.75 6.14 3.76
CA ALA A 14 1.20 5.56 5.01
C ALA A 14 0.01 5.18 5.90
N ASP A 15 -0.98 6.06 6.03
CA ASP A 15 -2.24 5.80 6.74
C ASP A 15 -3.03 4.66 6.10
N TYR A 16 -3.06 4.58 4.78
CA TYR A 16 -3.70 3.50 4.05
C TYR A 16 -3.08 2.13 4.37
N HIS A 17 -1.74 2.03 4.34
CA HIS A 17 -1.02 0.82 4.75
C HIS A 17 -1.24 0.49 6.24
N ALA A 18 -1.31 1.50 7.11
CA ALA A 18 -1.62 1.29 8.53
C ALA A 18 -3.00 0.66 8.73
N ARG A 19 -4.01 1.15 8.01
CA ARG A 19 -5.39 0.62 8.06
C ARG A 19 -5.48 -0.80 7.51
N LEU A 20 -4.75 -1.12 6.43
CA LEU A 20 -4.67 -2.48 5.91
C LEU A 20 -4.05 -3.44 6.93
N ALA A 21 -2.93 -3.04 7.55
CA ALA A 21 -2.27 -3.83 8.59
C ALA A 21 -3.23 -4.14 9.75
N ASP A 22 -3.97 -3.13 10.22
CA ASP A 22 -4.94 -3.30 11.30
C ASP A 22 -6.08 -4.22 10.91
N GLN A 23 -6.57 -4.12 9.67
CA GLN A 23 -7.64 -5.00 9.18
C GLN A 23 -7.17 -6.44 9.06
N TYR A 24 -6.00 -6.69 8.46
CA TYR A 24 -5.42 -8.03 8.37
C TYR A 24 -5.15 -8.63 9.75
N SER A 25 -4.64 -7.84 10.69
CA SER A 25 -4.44 -8.28 12.08
C SER A 25 -5.76 -8.69 12.76
N ARG A 26 -6.82 -7.90 12.59
CA ARG A 26 -8.16 -8.23 13.12
C ARG A 26 -8.72 -9.50 12.50
N MET A 27 -8.58 -9.66 11.18
CA MET A 27 -9.01 -10.85 10.46
C MET A 27 -8.24 -12.10 10.93
N ALA A 28 -6.93 -11.98 11.18
CA ALA A 28 -6.10 -13.05 11.71
C ALA A 28 -6.55 -13.47 13.12
N ALA A 29 -6.88 -12.50 13.98
CA ALA A 29 -7.36 -12.77 15.33
C ALA A 29 -8.76 -13.40 15.39
N ALA A 30 -9.59 -13.15 14.38
CA ALA A 30 -10.97 -13.65 14.30
C ALA A 30 -11.12 -14.97 13.51
N GLY A 31 -10.08 -15.41 12.82
CA GLY A 31 -10.13 -16.58 11.94
C GLY A 31 -9.76 -17.89 12.64
N ASP A 32 -10.46 -18.98 12.30
CA ASP A 32 -10.21 -20.32 12.84
C ASP A 32 -9.20 -21.14 12.02
N ASN A 33 -8.83 -20.68 10.83
CA ASN A 33 -7.91 -21.39 9.93
C ASN A 33 -6.48 -20.91 10.12
N GLU A 34 -5.63 -21.78 10.67
CA GLU A 34 -4.22 -21.50 10.97
C GLU A 34 -3.43 -21.00 9.75
N ARG A 35 -3.63 -21.57 8.56
CA ARG A 35 -2.91 -21.14 7.35
C ARG A 35 -3.31 -19.72 6.95
N VAL A 36 -4.61 -19.41 7.03
CA VAL A 36 -5.14 -18.08 6.72
C VAL A 36 -4.65 -17.07 7.75
N ARG A 37 -4.59 -17.46 9.03
CA ARG A 37 -4.02 -16.64 10.10
C ARG A 37 -2.56 -16.29 9.83
N MET A 38 -1.72 -17.29 9.52
CA MET A 38 -0.31 -17.06 9.18
C MET A 38 -0.14 -16.15 7.94
N ALA A 39 -0.97 -16.34 6.91
CA ALA A 39 -0.97 -15.48 5.74
C ALA A 39 -1.31 -14.02 6.08
N LEU A 40 -2.34 -13.80 6.91
CA LEU A 40 -2.77 -12.47 7.33
C LEU A 40 -1.76 -11.80 8.26
N GLU A 41 -1.13 -12.55 9.16
CA GLU A 41 -0.02 -12.06 9.99
C GLU A 41 1.16 -11.63 9.13
N TYR A 42 1.55 -12.45 8.15
CA TYR A 42 2.58 -12.10 7.18
C TYR A 42 2.24 -10.80 6.43
N LEU A 43 1.02 -10.68 5.89
CA LEU A 43 0.57 -9.47 5.20
C LEU A 43 0.59 -8.25 6.13
N THR A 44 0.15 -8.40 7.38
CA THR A 44 0.20 -7.34 8.40
C THR A 44 1.62 -6.79 8.57
N GLU A 45 2.63 -7.66 8.67
CA GLU A 45 4.04 -7.25 8.78
C GLU A 45 4.52 -6.49 7.54
N ARG A 46 4.07 -6.91 6.34
CA ARG A 46 4.42 -6.23 5.08
C ARG A 46 3.83 -4.84 4.99
N GLU A 47 2.56 -4.70 5.34
CA GLU A 47 1.89 -3.39 5.34
C GLU A 47 2.53 -2.45 6.36
N ARG A 48 2.86 -2.94 7.56
CA ARG A 48 3.59 -2.14 8.57
C ARG A 48 4.97 -1.71 8.09
N LYS A 49 5.68 -2.60 7.39
CA LYS A 49 6.97 -2.23 6.79
C LYS A 49 6.81 -1.12 5.76
N MET A 50 5.82 -1.24 4.86
CA MET A 50 5.56 -0.24 3.82
C MET A 50 5.15 1.10 4.41
N GLN A 51 4.32 1.09 5.46
CA GLN A 51 3.99 2.27 6.25
C GLN A 51 5.26 2.94 6.79
N ASN A 52 6.13 2.17 7.45
CA ASN A 52 7.35 2.71 8.06
C ASN A 52 8.31 3.28 7.01
N ASP A 53 8.45 2.62 5.87
CA ASP A 53 9.27 3.11 4.76
C ASP A 53 8.73 4.47 4.24
N LEU A 54 7.40 4.62 4.13
CA LEU A 54 6.75 5.88 3.75
C LEU A 54 6.92 6.99 4.80
N LEU A 55 6.71 6.67 6.08
CA LEU A 55 6.95 7.60 7.18
C LEU A 55 8.42 8.02 7.25
N GLY A 56 9.35 7.13 6.88
CA GLY A 56 10.77 7.45 6.78
C GLY A 56 11.09 8.49 5.69
N TYR A 57 10.30 8.56 4.61
CA TYR A 57 10.42 9.67 3.66
C TYR A 57 9.96 10.99 4.27
N LEU A 58 8.92 10.96 5.12
CA LEU A 58 8.36 12.16 5.79
C LEU A 58 9.21 12.67 6.95
N ASP A 59 10.18 11.88 7.45
CA ASP A 59 11.05 12.31 8.54
C ASP A 59 11.96 13.47 8.13
N ASP A 60 12.18 14.38 9.09
CA ASP A 60 12.80 15.69 8.89
C ASP A 60 14.32 15.52 8.73
N GLY A 61 14.73 15.07 7.55
CA GLY A 61 16.12 14.68 7.23
C GLY A 61 16.29 13.79 6.01
N SER A 62 15.20 13.41 5.33
CA SER A 62 15.29 12.64 4.09
C SER A 62 15.78 13.51 2.92
N ASP A 63 16.56 12.91 2.01
CA ASP A 63 17.01 13.55 0.76
C ASP A 63 15.83 13.94 -0.17
N HIS A 64 14.59 13.59 0.20
CA HIS A 64 13.37 13.76 -0.59
C HIS A 64 12.53 14.97 -0.16
N SER A 65 12.96 15.74 0.84
CA SER A 65 12.24 16.93 1.37
C SER A 65 11.82 17.91 0.26
N THR A 66 12.70 18.17 -0.71
CA THR A 66 12.41 19.04 -1.87
C THR A 66 11.22 18.53 -2.70
N VAL A 67 11.12 17.22 -2.92
CA VAL A 67 10.00 16.62 -3.66
C VAL A 67 8.74 16.63 -2.82
N LEU A 68 8.85 16.35 -1.52
CA LEU A 68 7.72 16.30 -0.58
C LEU A 68 7.03 17.67 -0.42
N GLU A 69 7.79 18.76 -0.49
CA GLU A 69 7.26 20.13 -0.47
C GLU A 69 6.69 20.61 -1.81
N THR A 70 6.86 19.83 -2.88
CA THR A 70 6.36 20.17 -4.21
C THR A 70 4.83 20.19 -4.21
N TRP A 71 4.28 21.29 -4.73
CA TRP A 71 2.84 21.52 -4.85
C TRP A 71 2.33 20.98 -6.18
N PHE A 72 1.18 20.33 -6.12
CA PHE A 72 0.48 19.87 -7.31
C PHE A 72 -1.01 20.22 -7.30
N ASP A 73 -1.57 20.37 -8.49
CA ASP A 73 -3.01 20.51 -8.72
C ASP A 73 -3.58 19.13 -9.05
N ASP A 74 -4.50 18.64 -8.22
CA ASP A 74 -5.27 17.43 -8.54
C ASP A 74 -6.75 17.79 -8.69
N PRO A 75 -7.30 17.74 -9.92
CA PRO A 75 -8.71 18.00 -10.16
C PRO A 75 -9.61 16.83 -9.76
N ASN A 76 -9.08 15.63 -9.55
CA ASN A 76 -9.82 14.52 -8.96
C ASN A 76 -9.56 14.53 -7.45
N ASP A 77 -10.62 14.58 -6.65
CA ASP A 77 -10.53 14.31 -5.22
C ASP A 77 -9.67 13.03 -5.05
N PHE A 78 -8.63 13.16 -4.22
CA PHE A 78 -7.77 12.08 -3.75
C PHE A 78 -8.57 10.77 -3.70
N PRO A 79 -8.08 9.64 -4.26
CA PRO A 79 -8.89 8.44 -4.32
C PRO A 79 -9.41 8.12 -2.93
N HIS A 80 -10.74 8.19 -2.75
CA HIS A 80 -11.40 7.68 -1.56
C HIS A 80 -11.17 6.18 -1.55
N ALA A 81 -10.07 5.72 -0.93
CA ALA A 81 -9.65 4.34 -0.74
C ALA A 81 -10.80 3.30 -0.88
N PRO A 82 -11.22 2.94 -2.11
CA PRO A 82 -12.45 2.18 -2.29
C PRO A 82 -12.21 0.71 -1.93
N VAL A 83 -10.93 0.33 -1.85
CA VAL A 83 -10.48 -1.04 -1.63
C VAL A 83 -10.57 -1.40 -0.14
N LEU A 84 -10.31 -0.46 0.77
CA LEU A 84 -10.53 -0.69 2.21
C LEU A 84 -12.02 -0.92 2.53
N GLU A 85 -12.93 -0.23 1.85
CA GLU A 85 -14.38 -0.44 2.02
C GLU A 85 -14.85 -1.80 1.49
N ARG A 86 -14.04 -2.47 0.65
CA ARG A 86 -14.37 -3.75 0.04
C ARG A 86 -13.77 -4.95 0.76
N LEU A 87 -12.88 -4.73 1.73
CA LEU A 87 -12.29 -5.80 2.52
C LEU A 87 -13.31 -6.31 3.56
N PRO A 88 -13.54 -7.64 3.65
CA PRO A 88 -14.48 -8.19 4.62
C PRO A 88 -14.02 -7.94 6.06
N GLU A 89 -14.99 -7.83 6.97
CA GLU A 89 -14.72 -7.62 8.41
C GLU A 89 -14.13 -8.87 9.10
N SER A 90 -14.23 -10.05 8.49
CA SER A 90 -13.75 -11.31 9.06
C SER A 90 -13.14 -12.23 8.01
N ALA A 91 -12.16 -13.05 8.41
CA ALA A 91 -11.57 -14.10 7.58
C ALA A 91 -12.36 -15.42 7.56
N ASN A 92 -13.60 -15.44 8.06
CA ASN A 92 -14.37 -16.68 8.18
C ASN A 92 -14.80 -17.19 6.80
N GLY A 93 -14.30 -18.37 6.42
CA GLY A 93 -14.54 -18.95 5.10
C GLY A 93 -13.67 -18.37 3.98
N GLU A 94 -12.75 -17.45 4.30
CA GLU A 94 -11.72 -17.00 3.37
C GLU A 94 -10.70 -18.11 3.11
N SER A 95 -10.25 -18.22 1.87
CA SER A 95 -9.08 -19.03 1.51
C SER A 95 -7.83 -18.16 1.48
N VAL A 96 -6.65 -18.77 1.62
CA VAL A 96 -5.36 -18.08 1.44
C VAL A 96 -5.32 -17.38 0.06
N GLN A 97 -5.89 -18.01 -0.97
CA GLN A 97 -6.04 -17.44 -2.32
C GLN A 97 -6.90 -16.18 -2.37
N ASN A 98 -8.03 -16.12 -1.64
CA ASN A 98 -8.91 -14.95 -1.64
C ASN A 98 -8.24 -13.76 -0.93
N VAL A 99 -7.60 -14.02 0.21
CA VAL A 99 -6.79 -13.04 0.93
C VAL A 99 -5.67 -12.50 0.04
N LEU A 100 -4.95 -13.41 -0.63
CA LEU A 100 -3.89 -13.05 -1.58
C LEU A 100 -4.43 -12.21 -2.74
N ALA A 101 -5.52 -12.63 -3.38
CA ALA A 101 -6.10 -11.91 -4.50
C ALA A 101 -6.51 -10.48 -4.12
N THR A 102 -7.02 -10.30 -2.90
CA THR A 102 -7.41 -8.99 -2.39
C THR A 102 -6.20 -8.11 -2.09
N ALA A 103 -5.17 -8.65 -1.44
CA ALA A 103 -3.91 -7.94 -1.20
C ALA A 103 -3.24 -7.52 -2.54
N LEU A 104 -3.17 -8.44 -3.51
CA LEU A 104 -2.60 -8.15 -4.83
C LEU A 104 -3.37 -7.07 -5.59
N THR A 105 -4.71 -7.13 -5.56
CA THR A 105 -5.55 -6.10 -6.16
C THR A 105 -5.30 -4.74 -5.51
N THR A 106 -5.13 -4.73 -4.19
CA THR A 106 -4.85 -3.52 -3.42
C THR A 106 -3.53 -2.88 -3.80
N HIS A 107 -2.43 -3.64 -3.76
CA HIS A 107 -1.12 -3.13 -4.14
C HIS A 107 -1.05 -2.71 -5.60
N ARG A 108 -1.72 -3.43 -6.52
CA ARG A 108 -1.78 -3.04 -7.92
C ARG A 108 -2.53 -1.73 -8.14
N THR A 109 -3.61 -1.51 -7.39
CA THR A 109 -4.35 -0.23 -7.44
C THR A 109 -3.47 0.93 -6.98
N LEU A 110 -2.70 0.75 -5.90
CA LEU A 110 -1.73 1.76 -5.44
C LEU A 110 -0.60 1.98 -6.46
N GLN A 111 -0.09 0.91 -7.06
CA GLN A 111 0.94 0.99 -8.10
C GLN A 111 0.44 1.81 -9.31
N ASP A 112 -0.76 1.51 -9.80
CA ASP A 112 -1.36 2.21 -10.94
C ASP A 112 -1.59 3.69 -10.62
N LEU A 113 -1.96 4.00 -9.37
CA LEU A 113 -2.07 5.38 -8.88
C LEU A 113 -0.72 6.11 -8.94
N TYR A 114 0.35 5.51 -8.41
CA TYR A 114 1.69 6.12 -8.46
C TYR A 114 2.21 6.28 -9.89
N ALA A 115 1.99 5.28 -10.75
CA ALA A 115 2.41 5.33 -12.15
C ALA A 115 1.69 6.46 -12.90
N HIS A 116 0.36 6.55 -12.76
CA HIS A 116 -0.42 7.64 -13.33
C HIS A 116 0.04 9.02 -12.80
N ARG A 117 0.42 9.09 -11.53
CA ARG A 117 0.95 10.33 -10.94
C ARG A 117 2.32 10.71 -11.50
N ALA A 118 3.20 9.73 -11.71
CA ALA A 118 4.48 9.95 -12.37
C ALA A 118 4.30 10.53 -13.79
N GLU A 119 3.29 10.07 -14.54
CA GLU A 119 3.00 10.58 -15.88
C GLU A 119 2.49 12.03 -15.89
N LEU A 120 1.75 12.44 -14.84
CA LEU A 120 1.21 13.79 -14.69
C LEU A 120 2.19 14.79 -14.05
N SER A 121 3.29 14.30 -13.49
CA SER A 121 4.27 15.14 -12.78
C SER A 121 4.95 16.14 -13.71
N GLY A 122 5.05 17.40 -13.25
CA GLY A 122 5.63 18.49 -14.03
C GLY A 122 7.16 18.57 -13.96
N GLY A 123 7.76 17.92 -12.95
CA GLY A 123 9.19 17.95 -12.66
C GLY A 123 9.84 16.55 -12.67
N ASN A 124 11.11 16.48 -13.05
CA ASN A 124 11.85 15.20 -13.10
C ASN A 124 12.02 14.54 -11.73
N ASP A 125 12.16 15.34 -10.65
CA ASP A 125 12.37 14.79 -9.30
C ASP A 125 11.07 14.19 -8.73
N GLU A 126 9.92 14.84 -8.97
CA GLU A 126 8.59 14.32 -8.64
C GLU A 126 8.31 13.02 -9.40
N ARG A 127 8.61 13.00 -10.71
CA ARG A 127 8.47 11.81 -11.55
C ARG A 127 9.30 10.63 -11.02
N ALA A 128 10.58 10.88 -10.74
CA ALA A 128 11.50 9.86 -10.25
C ALA A 128 11.05 9.29 -8.90
N PHE A 129 10.51 10.13 -8.02
CA PHE A 129 9.97 9.69 -6.73
C PHE A 129 8.76 8.76 -6.90
N PHE A 130 7.77 9.13 -7.73
CA PHE A 130 6.61 8.28 -7.96
C PHE A 130 6.95 7.01 -8.74
N GLU A 131 7.88 7.05 -9.70
CA GLU A 131 8.40 5.87 -10.37
C GLU A 131 9.09 4.90 -9.38
N ALA A 132 9.85 5.43 -8.41
CA ALA A 132 10.46 4.62 -7.36
C ALA A 132 9.41 3.95 -6.45
N LEU A 133 8.36 4.67 -6.06
CA LEU A 133 7.26 4.12 -5.26
C LEU A 133 6.50 3.01 -6.01
N ALA A 134 6.21 3.22 -7.30
CA ALA A 134 5.55 2.24 -8.15
C ALA A 134 6.41 0.98 -8.32
N SER A 135 7.72 1.14 -8.55
CA SER A 135 8.65 0.02 -8.69
C SER A 135 8.80 -0.77 -7.38
N GLY A 136 8.82 -0.09 -6.23
CA GLY A 136 8.81 -0.71 -4.91
C GLY A 136 7.60 -1.61 -4.71
N HIS A 137 6.39 -1.11 -5.03
CA HIS A 137 5.15 -1.88 -4.94
C HIS A 137 5.15 -3.11 -5.87
N GLU A 138 5.69 -2.98 -7.09
CA GLU A 138 5.79 -4.10 -8.02
C GLU A 138 6.71 -5.21 -7.49
N ALA A 139 7.84 -4.83 -6.86
CA ALA A 139 8.74 -5.78 -6.21
C ALA A 139 8.08 -6.50 -5.02
N GLU A 140 7.30 -5.76 -4.23
CA GLU A 140 6.55 -6.27 -3.09
C GLU A 140 5.44 -7.24 -3.52
N VAL A 141 4.64 -6.90 -4.54
CA VAL A 141 3.64 -7.79 -5.15
C VAL A 141 4.24 -9.13 -5.54
N ARG A 142 5.38 -9.10 -6.25
CA ARG A 142 6.08 -10.33 -6.66
C ARG A 142 6.57 -11.14 -5.46
N ARG A 143 6.95 -10.47 -4.37
CA ARG A 143 7.45 -11.13 -3.16
C ARG A 143 6.32 -11.77 -2.37
N ILE A 144 5.22 -11.05 -2.17
CA ILE A 144 3.99 -11.55 -1.53
C ILE A 144 3.47 -12.78 -2.28
N ALA A 145 3.34 -12.70 -3.61
CA ALA A 145 2.87 -13.83 -4.40
C ALA A 145 3.73 -15.09 -4.23
N ARG A 146 5.06 -14.95 -4.24
CA ARG A 146 5.98 -16.08 -4.06
C ARG A 146 5.93 -16.67 -2.65
N ASP A 147 5.92 -15.83 -1.62
CA ASP A 147 5.95 -16.30 -0.24
C ASP A 147 4.61 -16.92 0.18
N MET A 148 3.50 -16.41 -0.36
CA MET A 148 2.16 -16.99 -0.15
C MET A 148 1.98 -18.33 -0.88
N GLN A 149 2.52 -18.49 -2.09
CA GLN A 149 2.55 -19.80 -2.77
C GLN A 149 3.29 -20.85 -1.94
N ARG A 150 4.43 -20.49 -1.35
CA ARG A 150 5.16 -21.41 -0.45
C ARG A 150 4.33 -21.80 0.76
N LEU A 151 3.54 -20.88 1.32
CA LEU A 151 2.70 -21.14 2.48
C LEU A 151 1.53 -22.09 2.18
N GLU A 152 1.08 -22.15 0.93
CA GLU A 152 0.07 -23.12 0.48
C GLU A 152 0.65 -24.51 0.23
N ASP A 153 1.92 -24.60 -0.13
CA ASP A 153 2.63 -25.87 -0.34
C ASP A 153 2.95 -26.61 0.98
N TYR A 154 2.77 -25.97 2.15
CA TYR A 154 2.92 -26.55 3.50
C TYR A 154 1.58 -27.03 4.11
#